data_AF-A0A2T0WD96-F1
#
_entry.id   AF-A0A2T0WD96-F1
#
_cell.length_a   1.000
_cell.length_b   1.000
_cell.length_c   1.000
_cell.angle_alpha   90.00
_cell.angle_beta   90.00
_cell.angle_gamma   90.00
#
_symmetry.space_group_name_H-M   'P 1'
#
loop_
_entity.id
_entity.type
_entity.pdbx_description
1 polymer ?
#
loop_
_entity_poly.entity_id
_entity_poly.type
_entity_poly.pdbx_seq_one_letter_code
_entity_poly.pdbx_strand_id
1 'polypeptide(L)'
;MGTMNISLPDQMKSWVEDQSKSGRYANSSDYVRDLIRRDRARVEAVAEIQAAVDAGLSSGAATPLDRDAFKRRMRDPNGGV
;
A
#
# COMPACT_ATOMS: atom_id res chain seq x y z
N MET A 1 -2.04 -1.27 26.37
CA MET A 1 -2.88 -0.98 25.19
C MET A 1 -3.74 0.23 25.52
N GLY A 2 -3.83 1.23 24.65
CA GLY A 2 -4.72 2.37 24.87
C GLY A 2 -6.16 2.02 24.51
N THR A 3 -7.13 2.51 25.28
CA THR A 3 -8.55 2.34 24.98
C THR A 3 -9.05 3.56 24.21
N MET A 4 -9.76 3.33 23.10
CA MET A 4 -10.41 4.36 22.30
C MET A 4 -11.90 4.01 22.17
N ASN A 5 -12.77 4.92 22.58
CA ASN A 5 -14.22 4.76 22.43
C ASN A 5 -14.66 5.40 21.11
N ILE A 6 -15.46 4.68 20.32
CA ILE A 6 -15.95 5.12 19.01
C ILE A 6 -17.45 4.87 18.97
N SER A 7 -18.23 5.91 18.66
CA SER A 7 -19.66 5.79 18.41
C SER A 7 -19.89 5.49 16.94
N LEU A 8 -20.68 4.46 16.65
CA LEU A 8 -21.04 4.05 15.30
C LEU A 8 -22.56 4.03 15.16
N PRO A 9 -23.11 4.39 13.99
CA PRO A 9 -24.50 4.10 13.65
C PRO A 9 -24.80 2.59 13.77
N ASP A 10 -26.03 2.23 14.10
CA ASP A 10 -26.43 0.84 14.38
C ASP A 10 -26.09 -0.12 13.23
N GLN A 11 -26.26 0.33 11.99
CA GLN A 11 -25.91 -0.47 10.81
C GLN A 11 -24.41 -0.79 10.75
N MET A 12 -23.55 0.19 11.05
CA MET A 12 -22.10 0.00 11.05
C MET A 12 -21.64 -0.87 12.22
N LYS A 13 -22.26 -0.69 13.40
CA LYS A 13 -22.02 -1.54 14.56
C LYS A 13 -22.34 -3.01 14.25
N SER A 14 -23.53 -3.26 13.68
CA SER A 14 -23.97 -4.61 13.30
C SER A 14 -22.99 -5.25 12.31
N TRP A 15 -22.56 -4.48 11.31
CA TRP A 15 -21.59 -4.96 10.32
C TRP A 15 -20.25 -5.36 10.96
N VAL A 16 -19.71 -4.52 11.86
CA VAL A 16 -18.47 -4.79 12.60
C VAL A 16 -18.61 -6.06 13.47
N GLU A 17 -19.73 -6.21 14.16
CA GLU A 17 -20.01 -7.40 14.98
C GLU A 17 -20.09 -8.66 14.11
N ASP A 18 -20.72 -8.61 12.94
CA ASP A 18 -20.78 -9.74 12.01
C ASP A 18 -19.40 -10.16 11.49
N GLN A 19 -18.46 -9.22 11.33
CA GLN A 19 -17.09 -9.57 10.96
C GLN A 19 -16.41 -10.45 12.01
N SER A 20 -16.69 -10.22 13.30
CA SER A 20 -16.15 -11.05 14.38
C SER A 20 -16.78 -12.45 14.44
N LYS A 21 -18.03 -12.61 14.00
CA LYS A 21 -18.72 -13.91 13.94
C LYS A 21 -18.15 -14.85 12.87
N SER A 22 -17.45 -14.30 11.86
CA SER A 22 -16.83 -15.10 10.79
C SER A 22 -15.67 -16.00 11.24
N GLY A 23 -15.23 -15.88 12.50
CA GLY A 23 -14.07 -16.62 13.05
C GLY A 23 -12.71 -16.02 12.68
N ARG A 24 -12.68 -15.00 11.81
CA ARG A 24 -11.46 -14.30 11.41
C ARG A 24 -10.91 -13.35 12.49
N TYR A 25 -11.78 -12.80 13.33
CA TYR A 25 -11.43 -11.83 14.35
C TYR A 25 -12.02 -12.25 15.70
N ALA A 26 -11.24 -12.11 16.77
CA ALA A 26 -11.68 -12.50 18.11
C ALA A 26 -12.76 -11.56 18.69
N ASN A 27 -12.80 -10.31 18.26
CA ASN A 27 -13.79 -9.30 18.65
C ASN A 27 -13.79 -8.10 17.69
N SER A 28 -14.77 -7.21 17.86
CA SER A 28 -14.92 -5.96 17.11
C SER A 28 -13.67 -5.07 17.15
N SER A 29 -13.00 -4.96 18.31
CA SER A 29 -11.79 -4.14 18.41
C SER A 29 -10.63 -4.71 17.59
N ASP A 30 -10.57 -6.03 17.41
CA ASP A 30 -9.56 -6.68 16.58
C ASP A 30 -9.77 -6.42 15.10
N TYR A 31 -11.03 -6.50 14.66
CA TYR A 31 -11.40 -6.08 13.31
C TYR A 31 -11.02 -4.61 13.05
N VAL A 32 -11.36 -3.70 13.97
CA VAL A 32 -11.04 -2.27 13.83
C VAL A 32 -9.52 -2.03 13.79
N ARG A 33 -8.74 -2.72 14.64
CA ARG A 33 -7.27 -2.61 14.59
C ARG A 33 -6.71 -3.07 13.26
N ASP A 34 -7.23 -4.16 12.69
CA ASP A 34 -6.82 -4.63 11.37
C ASP A 34 -7.18 -3.64 10.26
N LEU A 35 -8.38 -3.05 10.30
CA LEU A 35 -8.75 -1.98 9.37
C LEU A 35 -7.78 -0.80 9.43
N ILE A 36 -7.40 -0.35 10.62
CA ILE A 36 -6.42 0.73 10.80
C ILE A 36 -5.06 0.36 10.20
N ARG A 37 -4.60 -0.88 10.40
CA ARG A 37 -3.33 -1.35 9.80
C ARG A 37 -3.39 -1.36 8.28
N ARG A 38 -4.49 -1.83 7.70
CA ARG A 38 -4.69 -1.85 6.25
C ARG A 38 -4.77 -0.44 5.66
N ASP A 39 -5.47 0.46 6.35
CA ASP A 39 -5.55 1.86 5.97
C ASP A 39 -4.16 2.51 5.95
N ARG A 40 -3.39 2.33 7.03
CA ARG A 40 -2.01 2.81 7.10
C ARG A 40 -1.13 2.23 5.99
N ALA A 41 -1.18 0.92 5.77
CA ALA A 41 -0.39 0.26 4.73
C ALA A 41 -0.76 0.78 3.33
N ARG A 42 -2.05 1.06 3.07
CA ARG A 42 -2.50 1.68 1.82
C ARG A 42 -1.92 3.08 1.65
N VAL A 43 -1.99 3.91 2.70
CA VAL A 43 -1.44 5.28 2.67
C VAL A 43 0.06 5.25 2.42
N GLU A 44 0.80 4.37 3.10
CA GLU A 44 2.25 4.19 2.91
C GLU A 44 2.58 3.75 1.47
N ALA A 45 1.85 2.76 0.92
CA ALA A 45 2.06 2.31 -0.45
C ALA A 45 1.79 3.40 -1.50
N VAL A 46 0.75 4.22 -1.29
CA VAL A 46 0.46 5.36 -2.17
C VAL A 46 1.58 6.40 -2.08
N ALA A 47 2.06 6.70 -0.88
CA ALA A 47 3.16 7.64 -0.69
C ALA A 47 4.46 7.16 -1.36
N GLU A 48 4.77 5.86 -1.27
CA GLU A 48 5.93 5.25 -1.94
C GLU A 48 5.84 5.40 -3.46
N ILE A 49 4.70 5.06 -4.06
CA ILE A 49 4.48 5.20 -5.50
C ILE A 49 4.59 6.67 -5.92
N GLN A 50 4.00 7.59 -5.16
CA GLN A 50 4.08 9.03 -5.47
C GLN A 50 5.52 9.51 -5.44
N ALA A 51 6.30 9.13 -4.42
CA ALA A 51 7.71 9.48 -4.33
C ALA A 51 8.53 8.93 -5.51
N ALA A 52 8.24 7.70 -5.96
CA ALA A 52 8.90 7.12 -7.13
C ALA A 52 8.53 7.87 -8.44
N VAL A 53 7.27 8.29 -8.57
CA VAL A 53 6.82 9.12 -9.70
C VAL A 53 7.52 10.47 -9.68
N ASP A 54 7.57 11.14 -8.53
CA ASP A 54 8.23 12.44 -8.38
C ASP A 54 9.72 12.34 -8.73
N ALA A 55 10.41 11.31 -8.22
CA ALA A 55 11.80 11.03 -8.57
C ALA A 55 11.98 10.80 -10.09
N GLY A 56 11.06 10.07 -10.72
CA GLY A 56 11.05 9.87 -12.17
C GLY A 56 10.86 11.16 -12.95
N LEU A 57 9.93 12.03 -12.53
CA LEU A 57 9.71 13.34 -13.16
C LEU A 57 10.91 14.28 -12.99
N SER A 58 11.60 14.21 -11.85
CA SER A 58 12.84 14.96 -11.61
C SER A 58 14.08 14.34 -12.25
N SER A 59 14.00 13.13 -12.84
CA SER A 59 15.16 12.42 -13.42
C SER A 59 15.63 12.98 -14.77
N GLY A 60 14.93 13.97 -15.32
CA GLY A 60 15.25 14.63 -16.58
C GLY A 60 14.24 14.32 -17.69
N ALA A 61 14.53 14.80 -18.90
CA ALA A 61 13.63 14.64 -20.03
C ALA A 61 13.53 13.17 -20.46
N ALA A 62 12.31 12.71 -20.70
CA ALA A 62 12.07 11.37 -21.25
C ALA A 62 12.72 11.25 -22.64
N THR A 63 13.36 10.11 -22.88
CA THR A 63 13.96 9.77 -24.18
C THR A 63 13.33 8.48 -24.73
N PRO A 64 13.30 8.27 -26.06
CA PRO A 64 12.78 7.03 -26.64
C PRO A 64 13.55 5.80 -26.11
N LEU A 65 12.82 4.77 -25.71
CA LEU A 65 13.40 3.52 -25.21
C LEU A 65 13.63 2.52 -26.35
N ASP A 66 14.89 2.27 -26.72
CA ASP A 66 15.27 1.09 -27.50
C ASP A 66 15.37 -0.13 -26.58
N ARG A 67 14.36 -1.01 -26.68
CA ARG A 67 14.25 -2.21 -25.85
C ARG A 67 15.37 -3.22 -26.11
N ASP A 68 15.87 -3.33 -27.34
CA ASP A 68 16.89 -4.30 -27.69
C ASP A 68 18.26 -3.83 -27.23
N ALA A 69 18.57 -2.55 -27.41
CA ALA A 69 19.77 -1.94 -26.85
C ALA A 69 19.78 -2.01 -25.32
N PHE A 70 18.64 -1.73 -24.68
CA PHE A 70 18.49 -1.84 -23.23
C PHE A 70 18.76 -3.27 -22.71
N LYS A 71 18.17 -4.29 -23.35
CA LYS A 71 18.39 -5.70 -22.98
C LYS A 71 19.82 -6.15 -23.21
N ARG A 72 20.47 -5.69 -24.29
CA ARG A 72 21.90 -5.97 -24.54
C ARG A 72 22.76 -5.41 -23.39
N ARG A 73 22.52 -4.16 -22.98
CA ARG A 73 23.23 -3.52 -21.86
C ARG A 73 23.03 -4.26 -20.53
N MET A 74 21.82 -4.72 -20.22
CA MET A 74 21.56 -5.48 -18.98
C MET A 74 22.25 -6.85 -18.91
N ARG A 75 22.56 -7.45 -20.07
CA ARG A 75 23.20 -8.76 -20.17
C ARG A 75 24.73 -8.67 -20.25
N ASP A 76 25.29 -7.48 -20.37
CA ASP A 76 26.72 -7.27 -20.39
C ASP A 76 27.26 -7.27 -18.95
N PRO A 77 28.04 -8.29 -18.55
CA PRO A 77 28.58 -8.40 -17.20
C PRO A 77 29.62 -7.33 -16.88
N ASN A 78 30.10 -6.57 -17.87
CA ASN A 78 31.12 -5.53 -17.70
C ASN A 78 30.57 -4.09 -17.76
N GLY A 79 29.25 -3.89 -17.82
CA GLY A 79 28.59 -2.59 -17.64
C GLY A 79 29.00 -1.52 -18.66
N GLY A 80 28.28 -1.45 -19.77
CA GLY A 80 28.51 -0.45 -20.83
C GLY A 80 28.60 0.98 -20.29
N VAL A 81 29.73 1.62 -20.61
CA VAL A 81 30.10 3.03 -20.39
C VAL A 81 29.06 3.98 -20.99
#